data_AF-G2ZA97-F1
#
_entry.id   AF-G2ZA97-F1
#
_cell.length_a   1.000
_cell.length_b   1.000
_cell.length_c   1.000
_cell.angle_alpha   90.00
_cell.angle_beta   90.00
_cell.angle_gamma   90.00
#
_symmetry.space_group_name_H-M   'P 1'
#
loop_
_entity.id
_entity.type
_entity.pdbx_description
1 polymer ?
#
loop_
_entity_poly.entity_id
_entity_poly.type
_entity_poly.pdbx_seq_one_letter_code
_entity_poly.pdbx_strand_id
1 'polypeptide(L)' 'MFNMQFKMYDYFFIALNYDRGSFGCAIINGDLVISLPNSQKWYDNADMNIFCKELQMQLELRIPDKFLEYNGWK' A
#
# COMPACT_ATOMS: atom_id res chain seq x y z
N MET A 1 -2.43 17.21 8.26
CA MET A 1 -2.88 15.87 7.86
C MET A 1 -3.15 15.85 6.37
N PHE A 2 -2.47 14.96 5.65
CA PHE A 2 -2.68 14.70 4.23
C PHE A 2 -3.22 13.28 4.06
N ASN A 3 -4.16 13.08 3.14
CA ASN A 3 -4.71 11.79 2.79
C ASN A 3 -4.89 11.72 1.27
N MET A 4 -4.52 10.58 0.69
CA MET A 4 -4.83 10.25 -0.70
C MET A 4 -5.41 8.84 -0.76
N GLN A 5 -6.43 8.66 -1.60
CA GLN A 5 -6.94 7.34 -1.94
C GLN A 5 -6.67 7.04 -3.41
N PHE A 6 -6.26 5.81 -3.70
CA PHE A 6 -5.98 5.36 -5.06
C PHE A 6 -6.25 3.86 -5.21
N LYS A 7 -6.39 3.40 -6.44
CA LYS A 7 -6.56 1.98 -6.77
C LYS A 7 -5.21 1.38 -7.14
N MET A 8 -4.92 0.16 -6.67
CA MET A 8 -3.71 -0.59 -7.02
C MET A 8 -4.06 -2.02 -7.46
N TYR A 9 -3.38 -2.52 -8.50
CA TYR A 9 -3.62 -3.83 -9.17
C TYR A 9 -5.06 -4.06 -9.65
N ASP A 10 -5.81 -2.99 -9.91
CA ASP A 10 -7.25 -3.06 -10.14
C ASP A 10 -8.06 -3.85 -9.09
N TYR A 11 -7.47 -4.09 -7.91
CA TYR A 11 -7.97 -5.04 -6.92
C TYR A 11 -8.21 -4.37 -5.55
N PHE A 12 -7.30 -3.50 -5.11
CA PHE A 12 -7.39 -2.83 -3.82
C PHE A 12 -7.58 -1.32 -3.95
N PHE A 13 -8.46 -0.76 -3.11
CA PHE A 13 -8.45 0.65 -2.78
C PHE A 13 -7.50 0.88 -1.60
N ILE A 14 -6.54 1.78 -1.77
CA ILE A 14 -5.49 2.07 -0.79
C ILE A 14 -5.67 3.50 -0.31
N ALA A 15 -5.62 3.69 1.02
CA ALA A 15 -5.41 5.00 1.63
C ALA A 15 -3.92 5.16 1.97
N LEU A 16 -3.31 6.24 1.51
CA LEU A 16 -2.06 6.76 2.04
C LEU A 16 -2.40 7.91 3.00
N ASN A 17 -1.93 7.80 4.22
CA ASN A 17 -2.07 8.83 5.25
C ASN A 17 -0.71 9.40 5.61
N TYR A 18 -0.65 10.72 5.78
CA TYR A 18 0.49 11.41 6.37
C TYR A 18 0.01 12.37 7.46
N ASP A 19 0.60 12.27 8.64
CA ASP A 19 0.39 13.22 9.73
C ASP A 19 1.65 13.37 10.59
N ARG A 20 1.99 14.63 10.91
CA ARG A 20 3.12 15.00 11.77
C ARG A 20 4.44 14.26 11.47
N GLY A 21 4.79 14.13 10.18
CA GLY A 21 6.02 13.46 9.75
C GLY A 21 5.92 11.94 9.58
N SER A 22 4.88 11.30 10.12
CA SER A 22 4.64 9.88 9.94
C SER A 22 3.68 9.60 8.78
N PHE A 23 3.88 8.49 8.09
CA PHE A 23 3.00 8.05 7.01
C PHE A 23 2.88 6.52 6.95
N GLY A 24 1.84 6.07 6.25
CA GLY A 24 1.58 4.67 6.01
C GLY A 24 0.41 4.43 5.07
N CYS A 25 0.27 3.17 4.65
CA CYS A 25 -0.81 2.75 3.78
C CYS A 25 -1.75 1.77 4.48
N ALA A 26 -3.00 1.75 4.04
CA ALA A 26 -3.97 0.74 4.44
C ALA A 26 -4.91 0.41 3.28
N ILE A 27 -5.38 -0.83 3.22
CA ILE A 27 -6.45 -1.24 2.32
C ILE A 27 -7.77 -0.75 2.91
N ILE A 28 -8.59 -0.11 2.08
CA ILE A 28 -9.96 0.28 2.40
C ILE A 28 -10.90 -0.81 1.88
N ASN A 29 -11.74 -1.35 2.74
CA ASN A 29 -12.75 -2.34 2.40
C ASN A 29 -14.10 -1.96 3.03
N GLY A 30 -14.82 -1.05 2.37
CA GLY A 30 -16.01 -0.40 2.95
C GLY A 30 -15.62 0.42 4.18
N ASP A 31 -16.27 0.14 5.30
CA ASP A 31 -16.00 0.80 6.59
C ASP A 31 -14.78 0.20 7.34
N LEU A 32 -14.23 -0.90 6.84
CA LEU A 32 -13.07 -1.57 7.44
C LEU A 32 -11.77 -1.10 6.81
N VAL A 33 -10.75 -0.95 7.64
CA VAL A 33 -9.40 -0.55 7.23
C VAL A 33 -8.40 -1.60 7.67
N ILE A 34 -7.61 -2.11 6.72
CA ILE A 34 -6.56 -3.10 6.97
C ILE A 34 -5.21 -2.40 6.81
N SER A 35 -4.52 -2.14 7.92
CA SER A 35 -3.20 -1.52 7.89
C SER A 35 -2.19 -2.39 7.11
N LEU A 36 -1.41 -1.77 6.24
CA LEU A 36 -0.33 -2.41 5.51
C LEU A 36 0.98 -2.11 6.23
N PRO A 37 1.61 -3.12 6.88
CA PRO A 37 2.86 -2.90 7.58
C PRO A 37 3.96 -2.49 6.60
N ASN A 38 4.75 -1.51 7.01
CA ASN A 38 5.91 -1.02 6.27
C ASN A 38 7.00 -0.64 7.28
N SER A 39 8.26 -0.90 6.93
CA SER A 39 9.42 -0.54 7.73
C SER A 39 9.68 0.97 7.70
N GLN A 40 9.27 1.65 6.63
CA GLN A 40 9.47 3.08 6.41
C GLN A 40 8.25 3.87 6.90
N LYS A 41 8.35 4.46 8.09
CA LYS A 41 7.20 5.11 8.78
C LYS A 41 7.34 6.61 9.00
N TRP A 42 8.54 7.15 8.86
CA TRP A 42 8.87 8.55 9.14
C TRP A 42 9.49 9.18 7.90
N TYR A 43 8.83 10.19 7.34
CA TYR A 43 9.17 10.77 6.05
C TYR A 43 10.62 11.23 5.95
N ASP A 44 11.13 11.89 7.00
CA ASP A 44 12.49 12.46 7.02
C ASP A 44 13.61 11.43 6.92
N ASN A 45 13.33 10.16 7.27
CA ASN A 45 14.30 9.07 7.28
C ASN A 45 13.90 7.89 6.37
N ALA A 46 12.78 8.01 5.66
CA ALA A 46 12.24 6.92 4.88
C ALA A 46 12.96 6.76 3.54
N ASP A 47 13.36 5.52 3.23
CA ASP A 47 13.71 5.16 1.86
C ASP A 47 12.42 4.83 1.08
N MET A 48 12.03 5.72 0.18
CA MET A 48 10.79 5.56 -0.60
C MET A 48 10.83 4.37 -1.58
N ASN A 49 12.02 3.91 -2.00
CA ASN A 49 12.12 2.71 -2.82
C ASN A 49 11.79 1.46 -2.00
N ILE A 50 12.31 1.39 -0.76
CA ILE A 50 11.97 0.31 0.18
C ILE A 50 10.49 0.36 0.52
N PHE A 51 9.95 1.55 0.79
CA PHE A 51 8.53 1.74 1.07
C PHE A 51 7.65 1.17 -0.05
N CYS A 52 7.89 1.57 -1.30
CA CYS A 52 7.13 1.11 -2.46
C CYS A 52 7.26 -0.40 -2.68
N LYS A 53 8.47 -0.95 -2.53
CA LYS A 53 8.72 -2.39 -2.68
C LYS A 53 7.96 -3.22 -1.63
N GLU A 54 8.00 -2.80 -0.37
CA GLU A 54 7.27 -3.49 0.69
C GLU A 54 5.75 -3.36 0.53
N LEU A 55 5.26 -2.19 0.11
CA LEU A 55 3.86 -1.98 -0.21
C LEU A 55 3.40 -2.93 -1.33
N GLN A 56 4.14 -3.00 -2.43
CA GLN A 56 3.91 -3.93 -3.52
C GLN A 56 3.86 -5.38 -3.03
N MET A 57 4.89 -5.82 -2.28
CA MET A 57 4.96 -7.19 -1.74
C MET A 57 3.76 -7.52 -0.87
N GLN A 58 3.35 -6.62 0.03
CA GLN A 58 2.17 -6.85 0.88
C GLN A 58 0.89 -7.01 0.04
N LEU A 59 0.74 -6.25 -1.03
CA LEU A 59 -0.46 -6.34 -1.88
C LEU A 59 -0.46 -7.62 -2.71
N GLU A 60 0.64 -7.93 -3.39
CA GLU A 60 0.75 -9.12 -4.24
C GLU A 60 0.53 -10.42 -3.45
N LEU A 61 1.01 -10.51 -2.20
CA LEU A 61 0.77 -11.66 -1.31
C LEU A 61 -0.72 -11.91 -1.01
N ARG A 62 -1.59 -10.93 -1.26
CA ARG A 62 -3.03 -11.01 -1.02
C ARG A 62 -3.84 -11.19 -2.30
N ILE A 63 -3.19 -11.13 -3.47
CA ILE A 63 -3.84 -11.29 -4.78
C ILE A 63 -3.58 -12.71 -5.26
N PRO A 64 -4.60 -13.43 -5.78
CA PRO A 64 -4.39 -14.74 -6.37
C PRO A 64 -3.37 -14.70 -7.51
N ASP A 65 -2.40 -15.63 -7.53
CA ASP A 65 -1.34 -15.71 -8.55
C ASP A 65 -1.88 -15.64 -9.98
N LYS A 66 -2.94 -16.40 -10.27
CA LYS A 66 -3.58 -16.43 -11.60
C LYS A 66 -4.07 -15.06 -12.07
N PHE A 67 -4.47 -14.19 -11.13
CA PHE A 67 -4.91 -12.83 -11.43
C PHE A 67 -3.71 -11.94 -11.76
N LEU A 68 -2.60 -12.05 -11.02
CA LEU A 68 -1.35 -11.33 -11.33
C LEU A 68 -0.79 -11.75 -12.69
N GLU A 69 -0.74 -13.05 -12.96
CA GLU A 69 -0.25 -13.62 -14.22
C GLU A 69 -1.09 -13.19 -15.42
N TYR A 70 -2.42 -13.22 -15.31
CA TYR A 70 -3.32 -12.78 -16.39
C TYR A 70 -3.09 -11.31 -16.79
N ASN A 71 -2.77 -10.44 -15.82
CA ASN A 71 -2.54 -9.02 -16.06
C ASN A 71 -1.07 -8.67 -16.36
N GLY A 72 -0.16 -9.65 -16.36
CA GLY A 72 1.27 -9.42 -16.61
C GLY A 72 2.00 -8.67 -15.50
N TRP A 73 1.55 -8.82 -14.25
CA TRP A 73 2.12 -8.16 -13.07
C TRP A 73 3.07 -9.03 -12.26
N LYS A 74 3.38 -10.23 -12.76
CA LYS A 74 4.28 -11.21 -12.14
C LYS A 74 5.51 -11.43 -13.03
#